data_AF-X1JWH3-F1
#
_entry.id   AF-X1JWH3-F1
#
_cell.length_a   1.000
_cell.length_b   1.000
_cell.length_c   1.000
_cell.angle_alpha   90.00
_cell.angle_beta   90.00
_cell.angle_gamma   90.00
#
_symmetry.space_group_name_H-M   'P 1'
#
loop_
_entity.id
_entity.type
_entity.pdbx_description
1 polymer ?
#
loop_
_entity_poly.entity_id
_entity_poly.type
_entity_poly.pdbx_seq_one_letter_code
_entity_poly.pdbx_strand_id
1 'polypeptide(L)'
;MGFSQSIIIYLSNIVSSITFGIVIVPLILFYLMRDMFKFKENLYIFVSKKNKKEFKEVLEEIDHIISGFIRGRIIVCFIVGTLIGIGLYFLNLKFALIIGIISGVFNFVPYLGPIVGVILAL
;
A
#
# COMPACT_ATOMS: atom_id res chain seq x y z
N MET A 1 24.60 29.30 -14.60
CA MET A 1 24.70 28.66 -13.26
C MET A 1 23.35 28.43 -12.58
N GLY A 2 22.26 29.14 -12.93
CA GLY A 2 20.94 28.96 -12.27
C GLY A 2 20.20 27.65 -12.55
N PHE A 3 20.20 27.15 -13.79
CA PHE A 3 19.42 25.95 -14.17
C PHE A 3 19.89 24.66 -13.47
N SER A 4 21.21 24.47 -13.36
CA SER A 4 21.80 23.33 -12.64
C SER A 4 21.45 23.38 -11.15
N GLN A 5 21.48 24.58 -10.53
CA GLN A 5 21.09 24.72 -9.13
C GLN A 5 19.60 24.44 -8.90
N SER A 6 18.71 24.89 -9.79
CA SER A 6 17.28 24.57 -9.68
C SER A 6 17.03 23.06 -9.75
N ILE A 7 17.66 22.35 -10.69
CA ILE A 7 17.54 20.89 -10.81
C ILE A 7 18.01 20.20 -9.51
N ILE A 8 19.15 20.61 -8.97
CA ILE A 8 19.69 20.05 -7.73
C ILE A 8 18.73 20.26 -6.56
N ILE A 9 18.13 21.46 -6.45
CA ILE A 9 17.16 21.78 -5.39
C ILE A 9 15.89 20.92 -5.52
N TYR A 10 15.32 20.78 -6.71
CA TYR A 10 14.12 19.94 -6.91
C TYR A 10 14.39 18.47 -6.59
N LEU A 11 15.53 17.92 -7.04
CA LEU A 11 15.93 16.54 -6.73
C LEU A 11 16.12 16.35 -5.22
N SER A 12 16.80 17.29 -4.55
CA SER A 12 17.00 17.26 -3.10
C SER A 12 15.68 17.26 -2.34
N ASN A 13 14.71 18.08 -2.76
CA ASN A 13 13.39 18.16 -2.14
C ASN A 13 12.58 16.87 -2.31
N ILE A 14 12.62 16.25 -3.48
CA ILE A 14 11.95 14.96 -3.73
C ILE A 14 12.55 13.87 -2.85
N VAL A 15 13.89 13.75 -2.83
CA VAL A 15 14.59 12.75 -2.01
C VAL A 15 14.29 12.94 -0.53
N SER A 16 14.34 14.18 -0.05
CA SER A 16 14.02 14.51 1.34
C SER A 16 12.58 14.11 1.68
N SER A 17 11.62 14.47 0.83
CA SER A 17 10.19 14.17 1.06
C SER A 17 9.91 12.66 1.10
N ILE A 18 10.51 11.89 0.18
CA ILE A 18 10.40 10.43 0.17
C ILE A 18 11.02 9.83 1.43
N THR A 19 12.19 10.32 1.84
CA THR A 19 12.89 9.84 3.05
C THR A 19 12.06 10.08 4.30
N PHE A 20 11.51 11.29 4.46
CA PHE A 20 10.60 11.61 5.54
C PHE A 20 9.36 10.71 5.52
N GLY A 21 8.76 10.50 4.34
CA GLY A 21 7.61 9.59 4.18
C GLY A 21 7.92 8.15 4.60
N ILE A 22 9.06 7.60 4.19
CA ILE A 22 9.48 6.23 4.54
C ILE A 22 9.66 6.05 6.04
N VAL A 23 10.02 7.08 6.80
CA VAL A 23 10.18 7.00 8.26
C VAL A 23 8.87 7.26 9.00
N ILE A 24 8.15 8.33 8.62
CA ILE A 24 6.95 8.78 9.33
C ILE A 24 5.77 7.84 9.07
N VAL A 25 5.59 7.37 7.83
CA VAL A 25 4.42 6.54 7.48
C VAL A 25 4.40 5.24 8.29
N PRO A 26 5.47 4.42 8.36
CA PRO A 26 5.47 3.22 9.18
C PRO A 26 5.28 3.52 10.67
N LEU A 27 5.83 4.63 11.18
CA LEU A 27 5.67 5.03 12.57
C LEU A 27 4.21 5.36 12.89
N ILE A 28 3.54 6.14 12.04
CA ILE A 28 2.11 6.44 12.17
C ILE A 28 1.29 5.17 12.04
N LEU A 29 1.57 4.34 11.02
CA LEU A 29 0.87 3.06 10.83
C LEU A 29 1.04 2.15 12.05
N PHE A 30 2.24 2.05 12.62
CA PHE A 30 2.48 1.30 13.85
C PHE A 30 1.67 1.85 15.02
N TYR A 31 1.65 3.17 15.22
CA TYR A 31 0.83 3.81 16.27
C TYR A 31 -0.66 3.54 16.06
N LEU A 32 -1.16 3.70 14.82
CA LEU A 32 -2.55 3.43 14.48
C LEU A 32 -2.92 1.97 14.69
N MET A 33 -2.04 1.04 14.29
CA MET A 33 -2.26 -0.40 14.49
C MET A 33 -2.24 -0.77 15.97
N ARG A 34 -1.32 -0.20 16.77
CA ARG A 34 -1.24 -0.45 18.21
C ARG A 34 -2.46 0.11 18.95
N ASP A 35 -2.88 1.32 18.60
CA ASP A 35 -3.96 2.03 19.31
C ASP A 35 -5.36 1.68 18.74
N MET A 36 -5.42 0.84 17.69
CA MET A 36 -6.66 0.35 17.07
C MET A 36 -7.64 -0.27 18.08
N PHE A 37 -7.13 -0.96 19.11
CA PHE A 37 -7.98 -1.57 20.15
C PHE A 37 -8.73 -0.52 20.97
N LYS A 38 -8.05 0.57 21.37
CA LYS A 38 -8.66 1.70 22.08
C LYS A 38 -9.63 2.47 21.18
N PHE A 39 -9.31 2.56 19.89
CA PHE A 39 -10.18 3.19 18.91
C PHE A 39 -11.51 2.43 18.76
N LYS A 40 -11.46 1.09 18.69
CA LYS A 40 -12.68 0.25 18.65
C LYS A 40 -13.54 0.47 19.89
N GLU A 41 -12.97 0.49 21.09
CA GLU A 41 -13.72 0.75 22.34
C GLU A 41 -14.39 2.14 22.35
N ASN A 42 -13.68 3.17 21.91
CA ASN A 42 -14.23 4.53 21.86
C ASN A 42 -15.33 4.69 20.81
N LEU A 43 -15.27 3.97 19.69
CA LEU A 43 -16.35 3.96 18.69
C LEU A 43 -17.68 3.47 19.28
N TYR A 44 -17.65 2.50 20.21
CA TYR A 44 -18.87 2.00 20.88
C TYR A 44 -19.56 3.01 21.80
N ILE A 45 -18.89 4.12 22.16
CA ILE A 45 -19.48 5.19 22.97
C ILE A 45 -20.46 6.02 22.14
N PHE A 46 -20.21 6.18 20.84
CA PHE A 46 -21.07 6.92 19.92
C PHE A 46 -22.30 6.11 19.44
N VAL A 47 -22.33 4.80 19.72
CA VAL A 47 -23.40 3.89 19.29
C VAL A 47 -24.41 3.71 20.42
N SER A 48 -25.69 3.98 20.13
CA SER A 48 -26.80 3.74 21.05
C SER A 48 -26.82 2.29 21.54
N LYS A 49 -27.13 2.05 22.83
CA LYS A 49 -27.13 0.72 23.46
C LYS A 49 -27.93 -0.33 22.67
N LYS A 50 -29.00 0.09 21.97
CA LYS A 50 -29.85 -0.78 21.14
C LYS A 50 -29.14 -1.32 19.89
N ASN A 51 -28.20 -0.56 19.32
CA ASN A 51 -27.55 -0.85 18.04
C ASN A 51 -26.13 -1.42 18.21
N LYS A 52 -25.65 -1.60 19.45
CA LYS A 52 -24.28 -2.08 19.71
C LYS A 52 -23.99 -3.46 19.13
N LYS A 53 -24.99 -4.34 19.11
CA LYS A 53 -24.87 -5.69 18.53
C LYS A 53 -24.65 -5.62 17.02
N GLU A 54 -25.53 -4.91 16.32
CA GLU A 54 -25.45 -4.71 14.88
C GLU A 54 -24.14 -4.01 14.47
N PHE A 55 -23.72 -2.97 15.20
CA PHE A 55 -22.44 -2.31 14.93
C PHE A 55 -21.24 -3.25 15.08
N LYS A 56 -21.26 -4.14 16.09
CA LYS A 56 -20.21 -5.15 16.27
C LYS A 56 -20.18 -6.14 15.11
N GLU A 57 -21.35 -6.63 14.67
CA GLU A 57 -21.47 -7.55 13.55
C GLU A 57 -20.91 -6.94 12.26
N VAL A 58 -21.21 -5.67 11.97
CA VAL A 58 -20.66 -4.94 10.82
C VAL A 58 -19.14 -4.79 10.91
N LEU A 59 -18.59 -4.47 12.09
CA LEU A 59 -17.14 -4.37 12.27
C LEU A 59 -16.43 -5.71 12.04
N GLU A 60 -17.03 -6.82 12.51
CA GLU A 60 -16.50 -8.17 12.28
C GLU A 60 -16.56 -8.55 10.79
N GLU A 61 -17.63 -8.18 10.09
CA GLU A 61 -17.76 -8.39 8.65
C GLU A 61 -16.70 -7.59 7.86
N ILE A 62 -16.48 -6.32 8.22
CA ILE A 62 -15.43 -5.49 7.64
C ILE A 62 -14.04 -6.14 7.84
N ASP A 63 -13.73 -6.59 9.06
CA ASP A 63 -12.46 -7.27 9.37
C ASP A 63 -12.32 -8.57 8.52
N HIS A 64 -13.41 -9.32 8.35
CA HIS A 64 -13.42 -10.53 7.51
C HIS A 64 -13.16 -10.21 6.03
N ILE A 65 -13.82 -9.19 5.48
CA ILE A 65 -13.64 -8.74 4.10
C ILE A 65 -12.21 -8.23 3.87
N ILE A 66 -11.70 -7.37 4.76
CA ILE A 66 -10.34 -6.81 4.65
C ILE A 66 -9.29 -7.93 4.74
N SER A 67 -9.44 -8.85 5.69
CA SER A 67 -8.50 -9.97 5.83
C SER A 67 -8.55 -10.92 4.62
N GLY A 68 -9.73 -11.16 4.04
CA GLY A 68 -9.89 -11.90 2.79
C GLY A 68 -9.20 -11.20 1.62
N PHE A 69 -9.39 -9.89 1.50
CA PHE A 69 -8.79 -9.06 0.46
C PHE A 69 -7.25 -9.04 0.54
N ILE A 70 -6.67 -8.84 1.73
CA ILE A 70 -5.21 -8.83 1.93
C ILE A 70 -4.63 -10.20 1.54
N ARG A 71 -5.25 -11.30 1.97
CA ARG A 71 -4.82 -12.67 1.60
C ARG A 71 -4.89 -12.88 0.10
N GLY A 72 -5.97 -12.48 -0.54
CA GLY A 72 -6.13 -12.54 -2.00
C GLY A 72 -5.05 -11.73 -2.73
N ARG A 73 -4.75 -10.51 -2.25
CA ARG A 73 -3.70 -9.66 -2.85
C ARG A 73 -2.32 -10.27 -2.73
N ILE A 74 -1.95 -10.86 -1.59
CA ILE A 74 -0.67 -11.55 -1.43
C ILE A 74 -0.54 -12.69 -2.44
N ILE A 75 -1.59 -13.49 -2.62
CA ILE A 75 -1.61 -14.58 -3.60
C ILE A 75 -1.45 -14.04 -5.03
N VAL A 76 -2.19 -12.99 -5.40
CA VAL A 76 -2.09 -12.36 -6.73
C VAL A 76 -0.69 -11.81 -6.96
N CYS A 77 -0.10 -11.11 -5.99
CA CYS A 77 1.26 -10.58 -6.09
C CYS A 77 2.29 -11.68 -6.32
N PHE A 78 2.14 -12.80 -5.60
CA PHE A 78 3.00 -13.95 -5.74
C PHE A 78 2.88 -14.57 -7.15
N ILE A 79 1.65 -14.78 -7.63
CA ILE A 79 1.39 -15.31 -8.96
C ILE A 79 1.98 -14.39 -10.04
N VAL A 80 1.68 -13.09 -9.98
CA VAL A 80 2.15 -12.09 -10.96
C VAL A 80 3.67 -12.02 -10.97
N GLY A 81 4.31 -11.90 -9.81
CA GLY A 81 5.77 -11.84 -9.72
C GLY A 81 6.44 -13.11 -10.24
N THR A 82 5.86 -14.29 -9.95
CA THR A 82 6.36 -15.58 -10.46
C THR A 82 6.21 -15.68 -11.97
N LEU A 83 5.04 -15.35 -12.51
CA LEU A 83 4.78 -15.40 -13.96
C LEU A 83 5.70 -14.46 -14.74
N ILE A 84 5.89 -13.23 -14.23
CA ILE A 84 6.82 -12.27 -14.84
C ILE A 84 8.26 -12.78 -14.74
N GLY A 85 8.69 -13.27 -13.58
CA GLY A 85 10.04 -13.81 -13.40
C GLY A 85 10.33 -14.98 -14.34
N ILE A 86 9.41 -15.95 -14.43
CA ILE A 86 9.53 -17.11 -15.33
C ILE A 86 9.52 -16.67 -16.79
N GLY A 87 8.61 -15.78 -17.18
CA GLY A 87 8.53 -15.25 -18.54
C GLY A 87 9.82 -14.57 -18.98
N LEU A 88 10.40 -13.72 -18.13
CA LEU A 88 11.66 -13.03 -18.41
C LEU A 88 12.87 -13.97 -18.40
N TYR A 89 12.83 -15.03 -17.57
CA TYR A 89 13.87 -16.05 -17.54
C TYR A 89 13.94 -16.80 -18.88
N PHE A 90 12.80 -17.20 -19.46
CA PHE A 90 12.76 -17.81 -20.79
C PHE A 90 13.23 -16.89 -21.91
N LEU A 91 13.11 -15.58 -21.73
CA LEU A 91 13.64 -14.55 -22.64
C LEU A 91 15.14 -14.27 -22.45
N ASN A 92 15.84 -15.03 -21.58
CA ASN A 92 17.26 -14.87 -21.27
C ASN A 92 17.64 -13.45 -20.76
N LEU A 93 16.73 -12.81 -20.00
CA LEU A 93 17.00 -11.49 -19.40
C LEU A 93 17.77 -11.61 -18.08
N LYS A 94 18.89 -10.89 -17.98
CA LYS A 94 19.80 -10.93 -16.81
C LYS A 94 19.12 -10.63 -15.47
N PHE A 95 18.10 -9.78 -15.46
CA PHE A 95 17.43 -9.32 -14.23
C PHE A 95 16.03 -9.93 -14.03
N ALA A 96 15.72 -11.04 -14.70
CA ALA A 96 14.39 -11.67 -14.67
C ALA A 96 13.81 -11.83 -13.25
N LEU A 97 14.61 -12.36 -12.32
CA LEU A 97 14.19 -12.60 -10.93
C LEU A 97 13.93 -11.29 -10.16
N ILE A 98 14.83 -10.31 -10.28
CA ILE A 98 14.69 -9.00 -9.60
C ILE A 98 13.45 -8.27 -10.12
N ILE A 99 13.25 -8.28 -11.45
CA ILE A 99 12.08 -7.65 -12.08
C ILE A 99 10.80 -8.36 -11.62
N GLY A 100 10.77 -9.69 -11.61
CA GLY A 100 9.61 -10.45 -11.11
C GLY A 100 9.25 -10.10 -9.66
N ILE A 101 10.23 -10.03 -8.76
CA ILE A 101 10.00 -9.65 -7.35
C ILE A 101 9.45 -8.23 -7.25
N ILE A 102 10.08 -7.27 -7.93
CA ILE A 102 9.64 -5.86 -7.90
C ILE A 102 8.22 -5.75 -8.46
N SER A 103 7.95 -6.38 -9.61
CA SER A 103 6.61 -6.36 -10.21
C SER A 103 5.56 -6.98 -9.29
N GLY A 104 5.87 -8.08 -8.61
CA GLY A 104 4.98 -8.69 -7.62
C GLY A 104 4.69 -7.76 -6.44
N VAL A 105 5.72 -7.15 -5.83
CA VAL A 105 5.57 -6.24 -4.69
C VAL A 105 4.76 -4.99 -5.07
N PHE A 106 5.07 -4.37 -6.21
CA PHE A 106 4.34 -3.17 -6.66
C PHE A 106 2.90 -3.49 -7.10
N ASN A 107 2.58 -4.74 -7.44
CA ASN A 107 1.21 -5.16 -7.74
C ASN A 107 0.31 -5.18 -6.49
N PHE A 108 0.89 -5.13 -5.28
CA PHE A 108 0.14 -5.15 -4.04
C PHE A 108 -0.81 -3.97 -3.90
N VAL A 109 -0.43 -2.80 -4.43
CA VAL A 109 -1.26 -1.59 -4.33
C VAL A 109 -2.24 -1.54 -5.49
N PRO A 110 -3.53 -1.85 -5.26
CA PRO A 110 -4.55 -1.77 -6.29
C PRO A 110 -4.78 -0.30 -6.68
N TYR A 111 -5.30 -0.08 -7.90
CA TYR A 111 -5.66 1.24 -8.43
C TYR A 111 -4.50 2.23 -8.65
N LEU A 112 -3.28 1.93 -8.20
CA LEU A 112 -2.10 2.79 -8.41
C LEU A 112 -1.90 3.08 -9.91
N GLY A 113 -2.01 2.06 -10.76
CA GLY A 113 -1.97 2.20 -12.22
C GLY A 113 -3.05 3.13 -12.79
N PRO A 114 -4.35 2.85 -12.58
CA PRO A 114 -5.43 3.75 -12.99
C PRO A 114 -5.30 5.18 -12.46
N ILE A 115 -4.95 5.37 -11.18
CA ILE A 115 -4.79 6.70 -10.58
C ILE A 115 -3.67 7.48 -11.26
N VAL A 116 -2.50 6.86 -11.43
CA VAL A 116 -1.38 7.48 -12.14
C VAL A 116 -1.76 7.77 -13.60
N GLY A 117 -2.49 6.85 -14.26
CA GLY A 117 -2.99 7.07 -15.61
C GLY A 117 -3.93 8.26 -15.73
N VAL A 118 -4.84 8.47 -14.77
CA VAL A 118 -5.72 9.64 -14.73
C VAL A 118 -4.92 10.92 -14.45
N ILE A 119 -3.97 10.90 -13.51
CA ILE A 119 -3.13 12.07 -13.20
C ILE A 119 -2.30 12.49 -14.42
N LEU A 120 -1.77 11.54 -15.20
CA LEU A 120 -1.01 11.84 -16.41
C LEU A 120 -1.88 12.34 -17.57
N ALA A 121 -3.18 12.00 -17.55
CA ALA A 121 -4.13 12.43 -18.56
C ALA A 121 -4.72 13.83 -18.30
N LEU A 122 -4.68 14.31 -17.06
CA LEU A 122 -5.07 15.65 -16.63
C LEU A 122 -3.92 16.65 -16.80
#